data_AF-A0A936PV74-F1
#
_entry.id   AF-A0A936PV74-F1
#
_cell.length_a   1.000
_cell.length_b   1.000
_cell.length_c   1.000
_cell.angle_alpha   90.00
_cell.angle_beta   90.00
_cell.angle_gamma   90.00
#
_symmetry.space_group_name_H-M   'P 1'
#
loop_
_entity.id
_entity.type
_entity.pdbx_description
1 polymer ?
#
loop_
_entity_poly.entity_id
_entity_poly.type
_entity_poly.pdbx_seq_one_letter_code
_entity_poly.pdbx_strand_id
1 'polypeptide(L)'
;MLLTLHRVEDGLVLHVNAPMHGDPPPAAPPGPTWGLWEHEVVELFIAGPGDDEGVHYLELELGPHGHHLVLILAGRRHIVARELPLTVTTKTCGARWIAEARIPQSLVPTGPLRVNATAIHGQGADRRYLSLTPLPGAAPDFHQPQRFVDLRV
;
A
#
# COMPACT_ATOMS: atom_id res chain seq x y z
N MET A 1 -3.47 -9.61 9.74
CA MET A 1 -2.35 -9.22 8.86
C MET A 1 -1.26 -8.59 9.72
N LEU A 2 0.02 -8.76 9.38
CA LEU A 2 1.14 -8.09 10.02
C LEU A 2 1.95 -7.37 8.94
N LEU A 3 2.21 -6.08 9.15
CA LEU A 3 3.15 -5.30 8.35
C LEU A 3 4.29 -4.84 9.26
N THR A 4 5.51 -4.96 8.77
CA THR A 4 6.68 -4.39 9.44
C THR A 4 7.42 -3.51 8.45
N LEU A 5 7.78 -2.30 8.87
CA LEU A 5 8.53 -1.35 8.07
C LEU A 5 9.86 -1.08 8.76
N HIS A 6 10.96 -1.29 8.06
CA HIS A 6 12.31 -1.10 8.59
C HIS A 6 13.02 0.00 7.81
N ARG A 7 13.78 0.85 8.52
CA ARG A 7 14.72 1.76 7.88
C ARG A 7 16.00 1.00 7.50
N VAL A 8 16.46 1.25 6.28
CA VAL A 8 17.74 0.77 5.76
C VAL A 8 18.54 1.95 5.21
N GLU A 9 19.78 1.75 4.80
CA GLU A 9 20.68 2.82 4.33
C GLU A 9 20.11 3.60 3.14
N ASP A 10 19.47 2.91 2.20
CA ASP A 10 18.99 3.45 0.92
C ASP A 10 17.46 3.67 0.87
N GLY A 11 16.77 3.56 2.01
CA GLY A 11 15.33 3.80 2.08
C GLY A 11 14.62 2.98 3.17
N LEU A 12 13.53 2.34 2.78
CA LEU A 12 12.70 1.53 3.67
C LEU A 12 12.49 0.13 3.08
N VAL A 13 12.31 -0.86 3.94
CA VAL A 13 11.91 -2.21 3.56
C VAL A 13 10.58 -2.53 4.24
N LEU A 14 9.56 -2.84 3.41
CA LEU A 14 8.26 -3.29 3.87
C LEU A 14 8.19 -4.81 3.81
N HIS A 15 7.87 -5.44 4.94
CA HIS A 15 7.50 -6.85 5.02
C HIS A 15 6.01 -6.99 5.25
N VAL A 16 5.34 -7.78 4.42
CA VAL A 16 3.94 -8.15 4.57
C VAL A 16 3.84 -9.62 4.98
N ASN A 17 2.94 -9.91 5.92
CA ASN A 17 2.50 -11.24 6.24
C ASN A 17 0.97 -11.24 6.41
N ALA A 18 0.25 -11.69 5.40
CA ALA A 18 -1.21 -11.61 5.30
C ALA A 18 -1.84 -13.00 5.11
N PRO A 19 -3.11 -13.19 5.52
CA PRO A 19 -3.89 -14.36 5.08
C PRO A 19 -3.98 -14.39 3.55
N MET A 20 -4.04 -15.59 2.97
CA MET A 20 -4.37 -15.79 1.56
C MET A 20 -5.87 -15.99 1.44
N HIS A 21 -6.58 -15.06 0.81
CA HIS A 21 -8.03 -15.13 0.62
C HIS A 21 -8.42 -15.85 -0.67
N GLY A 22 -7.52 -15.89 -1.66
CA GLY A 22 -7.70 -16.69 -2.87
C GLY A 22 -8.56 -16.00 -3.92
N ASP A 23 -8.60 -14.66 -3.93
CA ASP A 23 -9.23 -13.93 -5.02
C ASP A 23 -8.46 -14.13 -6.33
N PRO A 24 -9.12 -14.04 -7.50
CA PRO A 24 -8.44 -14.13 -8.80
C PRO A 24 -7.33 -13.08 -8.93
N PRO A 25 -6.13 -13.44 -9.41
CA PRO A 25 -5.08 -12.48 -9.70
C PRO A 25 -5.47 -11.54 -10.86
N PRO A 26 -4.79 -10.39 -11.00
CA PRO A 26 -4.80 -9.65 -12.25
C PRO A 26 -4.40 -10.54 -13.45
N ALA A 27 -4.99 -10.29 -14.61
CA ALA A 27 -4.68 -11.05 -15.83
C ALA A 27 -3.27 -10.80 -16.38
N ALA A 28 -2.69 -9.64 -16.06
CA ALA A 28 -1.31 -9.28 -16.42
C ALA A 28 -0.30 -10.18 -15.70
N PRO A 29 0.93 -10.34 -16.22
CA PRO A 29 2.00 -10.99 -15.47
C PRO A 29 2.38 -10.17 -14.20
N PRO A 30 3.05 -10.78 -13.21
CA PRO A 30 3.54 -10.07 -12.03
C PRO A 30 4.40 -8.85 -12.38
N GLY A 31 4.17 -7.74 -11.70
CA GLY A 31 4.82 -6.44 -11.96
C GLY A 31 3.90 -5.24 -11.67
N PRO A 32 4.29 -4.03 -12.11
CA PRO A 32 3.45 -2.84 -12.02
C PRO A 32 2.07 -3.08 -12.64
N THR A 33 0.99 -2.85 -11.89
CA THR A 33 -0.38 -3.18 -12.29
C THR A 33 -1.36 -2.11 -11.84
N TRP A 34 -1.87 -1.31 -12.79
CA TRP A 34 -3.00 -0.43 -12.53
C TRP A 34 -4.28 -1.21 -12.17
N GLY A 35 -5.06 -0.72 -11.20
CA GLY A 35 -6.29 -1.37 -10.76
C GLY A 35 -6.08 -2.56 -9.82
N LEU A 36 -4.91 -2.66 -9.19
CA LEU A 36 -4.60 -3.76 -8.28
C LEU A 36 -5.56 -3.80 -7.07
N TRP A 37 -6.07 -2.64 -6.63
CA TRP A 37 -7.14 -2.49 -5.65
C TRP A 37 -8.47 -3.20 -5.99
N GLU A 38 -8.65 -3.76 -7.19
CA GLU A 38 -9.80 -4.61 -7.57
C GLU A 38 -9.59 -6.10 -7.18
N HIS A 39 -8.39 -6.46 -6.73
CA HIS A 39 -8.00 -7.82 -6.36
C HIS A 39 -7.75 -7.96 -4.84
N GLU A 40 -7.23 -9.11 -4.41
CA GLU A 40 -6.65 -9.27 -3.08
C GLU A 40 -5.36 -8.46 -2.99
N VAL A 41 -5.33 -7.47 -2.10
CA VAL A 41 -4.23 -6.51 -2.00
C VAL A 41 -4.01 -6.05 -0.57
N VAL A 42 -2.75 -5.75 -0.25
CA VAL A 42 -2.34 -4.98 0.93
C VAL A 42 -1.72 -3.69 0.47
N GLU A 43 -2.13 -2.58 1.07
CA GLU A 43 -1.64 -1.25 0.70
C GLU A 43 -0.96 -0.59 1.89
N LEU A 44 0.12 0.13 1.61
CA LEU A 44 0.82 1.00 2.56
C LEU A 44 0.81 2.42 2.01
N PHE A 45 0.32 3.34 2.82
CA PHE A 45 0.43 4.77 2.56
C PHE A 45 1.50 5.37 3.47
N ILE A 46 2.41 6.17 2.90
CA ILE A 46 3.41 6.94 3.65
C ILE A 46 3.27 8.41 3.25
N ALA A 47 2.82 9.24 4.17
CA ALA A 47 2.62 10.67 3.98
C ALA A 47 3.68 11.49 4.72
N GLY A 48 4.18 12.53 4.06
CA GLY A 48 4.94 13.59 4.72
C GLY A 48 4.04 14.56 5.50
N PRO A 49 4.59 15.69 5.96
CA PRO A 49 3.80 16.78 6.52
C PRO A 49 2.91 17.43 5.45
N GLY A 50 1.85 18.10 5.90
CA GLY A 50 0.90 18.81 5.02
C GLY A 50 -0.55 18.47 5.32
N ASP A 51 -1.43 19.35 4.85
CA ASP A 51 -2.88 19.17 4.78
C ASP A 51 -3.29 18.50 3.45
N ASP A 52 -4.60 18.38 3.20
CA ASP A 52 -5.11 17.63 2.05
C ASP A 52 -4.63 18.16 0.68
N GLU A 53 -4.28 19.45 0.56
CA GLU A 53 -3.78 20.02 -0.70
C GLU A 53 -2.25 19.97 -0.80
N GLY A 54 -1.54 20.21 0.31
CA GLY A 54 -0.08 20.27 0.36
C GLY A 54 0.62 18.95 0.66
N VAL A 55 -0.11 17.89 1.03
CA VAL A 55 0.51 16.62 1.43
C VAL A 55 1.07 15.85 0.25
N HIS A 56 2.35 15.49 0.35
CA HIS A 56 2.97 14.51 -0.54
C HIS A 56 2.97 13.14 0.12
N TYR A 57 2.52 12.13 -0.61
CA TYR A 57 2.49 10.77 -0.09
C TYR A 57 2.71 9.71 -1.16
N LEU A 58 3.35 8.63 -0.73
CA LEU A 58 3.53 7.39 -1.45
C LEU A 58 2.36 6.47 -1.13
N GLU A 59 1.85 5.80 -2.15
CA GLU A 59 0.95 4.65 -2.03
C GLU A 59 1.61 3.44 -2.70
N LEU A 60 1.72 2.36 -1.94
CA LEU A 60 2.29 1.09 -2.36
C LEU A 60 1.26 0.00 -2.15
N GLU A 61 0.82 -0.62 -3.23
CA GLU A 61 -0.05 -1.79 -3.21
C GLU A 61 0.74 -3.05 -3.56
N LEU A 62 0.49 -4.14 -2.83
CA LEU A 62 1.11 -5.44 -3.03
C LEU A 62 0.04 -6.53 -3.09
N GLY A 63 0.03 -7.32 -4.16
CA GLY A 63 -0.83 -8.50 -4.30
C GLY A 63 -0.08 -9.79 -3.99
N PRO A 64 -0.76 -10.88 -3.59
CA PRO A 64 -0.15 -12.17 -3.26
C PRO A 64 0.62 -12.81 -4.43
N HIS A 65 0.30 -12.41 -5.66
CA HIS A 65 0.81 -12.98 -6.90
C HIS A 65 2.00 -12.22 -7.50
N GLY A 66 2.55 -11.22 -6.80
CA GLY A 66 3.72 -10.46 -7.24
C GLY A 66 3.40 -9.21 -8.05
N HIS A 67 2.12 -8.93 -8.30
CA HIS A 67 1.64 -7.64 -8.78
C HIS A 67 1.85 -6.58 -7.71
N HIS A 68 2.22 -5.38 -8.15
CA HIS A 68 2.35 -4.23 -7.27
C HIS A 68 1.88 -2.96 -7.99
N LEU A 69 1.49 -1.95 -7.22
CA LEU A 69 1.26 -0.60 -7.74
C LEU A 69 2.00 0.39 -6.86
N VAL A 70 2.69 1.33 -7.49
CA VAL A 70 3.42 2.40 -6.80
C VAL A 70 2.97 3.73 -7.37
N LEU A 71 2.39 4.56 -6.51
CA LEU A 71 1.90 5.89 -6.84
C LEU A 71 2.59 6.95 -5.99
N ILE A 72 2.91 8.08 -6.61
CA ILE A 72 3.29 9.30 -5.89
C ILE A 72 2.16 10.31 -6.07
N LEU A 73 1.70 10.87 -4.95
CA LEU A 73 0.60 11.82 -4.90
C LEU A 73 1.07 13.15 -4.31
N ALA A 74 0.56 14.25 -4.87
CA ALA A 74 0.80 15.62 -4.42
C ALA A 74 -0.55 16.32 -4.18
N GLY A 75 -1.08 16.13 -2.98
CA GLY A 75 -2.47 16.41 -2.62
C GLY A 75 -3.35 15.17 -2.69
N ARG A 76 -4.51 15.22 -2.02
CA ARG A 76 -5.45 14.12 -1.94
C ARG A 76 -5.92 13.69 -3.33
N ARG A 77 -5.72 12.41 -3.66
CA ARG A 77 -6.06 11.79 -4.96
C ARG A 77 -5.40 12.43 -6.20
N HIS A 78 -4.39 13.28 -6.03
CA HIS A 78 -3.69 13.90 -7.15
C HIS A 78 -2.41 13.13 -7.46
N ILE A 79 -2.51 12.16 -8.37
CA ILE A 79 -1.41 11.30 -8.81
C ILE A 79 -0.47 12.10 -9.72
N VAL A 80 0.81 12.17 -9.36
CA VAL A 80 1.87 12.81 -10.15
C VAL A 80 2.84 11.82 -10.77
N ALA A 81 2.89 10.59 -10.26
CA ALA A 81 3.58 9.47 -10.88
C ALA A 81 2.86 8.15 -10.55
N ARG A 82 2.85 7.20 -11.48
CA ARG A 82 2.16 5.90 -11.31
C ARG A 82 2.93 4.76 -11.93
N GLU A 83 2.61 3.54 -11.48
CA GLU A 83 3.18 2.29 -12.00
C GLU A 83 4.71 2.30 -11.97
N LEU A 84 5.28 2.95 -10.94
CA LEU A 84 6.73 3.01 -10.79
C LEU A 84 7.29 1.60 -10.52
N PRO A 85 8.42 1.24 -11.14
CA PRO A 85 9.02 -0.06 -10.92
C PRO A 85 9.52 -0.20 -9.49
N LEU A 86 9.25 -1.35 -8.87
CA LEU A 86 9.74 -1.69 -7.54
C LEU A 86 10.17 -3.14 -7.49
N THR A 87 11.27 -3.43 -6.79
CA THR A 87 11.65 -4.81 -6.50
C THR A 87 10.73 -5.33 -5.40
N VAL A 88 9.84 -6.25 -5.79
CA VAL A 88 8.91 -6.93 -4.89
C VAL A 88 9.13 -8.43 -5.02
N THR A 89 9.27 -9.11 -3.89
CA THR A 89 9.27 -10.57 -3.82
C THR A 89 8.05 -11.02 -3.04
N THR A 90 7.27 -11.93 -3.61
CA THR A 90 6.10 -12.54 -2.95
C THR A 90 6.27 -14.05 -2.84
N LYS A 91 5.68 -14.63 -1.80
CA LYS A 91 5.63 -16.08 -1.61
C LYS A 91 4.35 -16.48 -0.92
N THR A 92 3.63 -17.44 -1.51
CA THR A 92 2.50 -18.10 -0.85
C THR A 92 2.97 -19.29 -0.02
N CYS A 93 2.44 -19.40 1.19
CA CYS A 93 2.76 -20.44 2.18
C CYS A 93 1.45 -20.95 2.80
N GLY A 94 0.75 -21.84 2.10
CA GLY A 94 -0.54 -22.38 2.56
C GLY A 94 -1.60 -21.27 2.64
N ALA A 95 -2.19 -21.08 3.83
CA ALA A 95 -3.26 -20.11 4.06
C ALA A 95 -2.76 -18.65 4.22
N ARG A 96 -1.51 -18.36 3.86
CA ARG A 96 -0.88 -17.06 4.02
C ARG A 96 0.02 -16.74 2.84
N TRP A 97 0.28 -15.46 2.64
CA TRP A 97 1.33 -14.99 1.77
C TRP A 97 2.21 -13.97 2.49
N ILE A 98 3.46 -13.92 2.05
CA ILE A 98 4.44 -12.95 2.51
C ILE A 98 4.96 -12.14 1.33
N ALA A 99 5.36 -10.91 1.60
CA ALA A 99 6.06 -10.09 0.62
C ALA A 99 7.16 -9.25 1.26
N GLU A 100 8.19 -8.97 0.48
CA GLU A 100 9.21 -7.96 0.76
C GLU A 100 9.19 -6.95 -0.39
N ALA A 101 9.10 -5.66 -0.06
CA ALA A 101 9.22 -4.55 -1.01
C ALA A 101 10.28 -3.56 -0.54
N ARG A 102 11.21 -3.21 -1.44
CA ARG A 102 12.30 -2.26 -1.16
C ARG A 102 11.94 -0.90 -1.71
N ILE A 103 11.67 0.05 -0.82
CA ILE A 103 11.22 1.40 -1.14
C ILE A 103 12.45 2.32 -1.10
N PRO A 104 12.98 2.78 -2.25
CA PRO A 104 14.13 3.67 -2.26
C PRO A 104 13.78 5.01 -1.60
N GLN A 105 14.77 5.63 -0.96
CA GLN A 105 14.62 6.89 -0.24
C GLN A 105 14.08 8.04 -1.12
N SER A 106 14.27 7.97 -2.44
CA SER A 106 13.72 8.93 -3.40
C SER A 106 12.19 8.91 -3.52
N LEU A 107 11.53 7.81 -3.13
CA LEU A 107 10.07 7.69 -3.14
C LEU A 107 9.45 8.02 -1.78
N VAL A 108 10.25 8.04 -0.72
CA VAL A 108 9.76 8.33 0.64
C VAL A 108 9.66 9.84 0.82
N PRO A 109 8.52 10.40 1.25
CA PRO A 109 8.40 11.82 1.57
C PRO A 109 9.44 12.28 2.60
N THR A 110 9.75 13.57 2.61
CA THR A 110 10.66 14.16 3.61
C THR A 110 9.90 14.61 4.85
N GLY A 111 10.59 14.66 5.99
CA GLY A 111 10.04 15.14 7.26
C GLY A 111 9.36 14.07 8.12
N PRO A 112 8.61 14.46 9.16
CA PRO A 112 7.87 13.54 10.00
C PRO A 112 6.86 12.76 9.16
N LEU A 113 6.97 11.44 9.21
CA LEU A 113 6.16 10.54 8.40
C LEU A 113 4.93 10.10 9.17
N ARG A 114 3.81 10.00 8.46
CA ARG A 114 2.57 9.39 8.93
C ARG A 114 2.22 8.23 7.99
N VAL A 115 1.65 7.17 8.53
CA VAL A 115 1.30 5.98 7.76
C VAL A 115 -0.11 5.50 8.01
N ASN A 116 -0.63 4.78 7.02
CA ASN A 116 -1.76 3.90 7.18
C ASN A 116 -1.53 2.63 6.36
N ALA A 117 -2.10 1.53 6.83
CA ALA A 117 -2.06 0.26 6.14
C ALA A 117 -3.48 -0.22 5.92
N THR A 118 -3.75 -0.78 4.75
CA THR A 118 -5.07 -1.24 4.36
C THR A 118 -4.98 -2.63 3.75
N ALA A 119 -6.12 -3.31 3.65
CA ALA A 119 -6.24 -4.53 2.91
C ALA A 119 -7.61 -4.60 2.24
N ILE A 120 -7.63 -5.11 1.01
CA ILE A 120 -8.85 -5.39 0.26
C ILE A 120 -8.82 -6.87 -0.14
N HIS A 121 -9.95 -7.55 0.03
CA HIS A 121 -10.15 -8.93 -0.41
C HIS A 121 -11.64 -9.24 -0.54
N GLY A 122 -11.96 -10.39 -1.11
CA GLY A 122 -13.31 -10.82 -1.42
C GLY A 122 -13.84 -10.19 -2.71
N GLN A 123 -14.95 -10.75 -3.20
CA GLN A 123 -15.56 -10.37 -4.45
C GLN A 123 -17.04 -10.01 -4.26
N GLY A 124 -17.55 -9.10 -5.08
CA GLY A 124 -18.96 -8.70 -5.04
C GLY A 124 -19.44 -8.30 -3.64
N ALA A 125 -20.50 -8.94 -3.15
CA ALA A 125 -21.08 -8.66 -1.84
C ALA A 125 -20.16 -9.05 -0.66
N ASP A 126 -19.20 -9.94 -0.89
CA ASP A 126 -18.24 -10.38 0.13
C ASP A 126 -16.96 -9.54 0.17
N ARG A 127 -16.86 -8.51 -0.68
CA ARG A 127 -15.71 -7.60 -0.67
C ARG A 127 -15.58 -6.91 0.68
N ARG A 128 -14.36 -6.84 1.18
CA ARG A 128 -13.98 -6.26 2.48
C ARG A 128 -12.90 -5.21 2.29
N TYR A 129 -13.00 -4.15 3.07
CA TYR A 129 -12.06 -3.05 3.13
C TYR A 129 -11.63 -2.88 4.57
N LEU A 130 -10.36 -3.11 4.85
CA LEU A 130 -9.78 -3.04 6.18
C LEU A 130 -8.76 -1.91 6.22
N SER A 131 -8.69 -1.21 7.35
CA SER A 131 -7.71 -0.14 7.57
C SER A 131 -7.16 -0.21 8.98
N LEU A 132 -5.88 0.12 9.16
CA LEU A 132 -5.23 0.21 10.45
C LEU A 132 -5.80 1.36 11.28
N THR A 133 -6.17 2.47 10.64
CA THR A 133 -6.79 3.62 11.31
C THR A 133 -8.25 3.78 10.89
N PRO A 134 -9.14 4.31 11.75
CA PRO A 134 -10.51 4.60 11.36
C PRO A 134 -10.58 5.69 10.29
N LEU A 135 -11.21 5.39 9.15
CA LEU A 135 -11.39 6.30 8.04
C LEU A 135 -12.90 6.58 7.85
N PRO A 136 -13.40 7.76 8.26
CA PRO A 136 -14.83 8.07 8.15
C PRO A 136 -15.24 8.29 6.69
N GLY A 137 -16.51 8.02 6.38
CA GLY A 137 -17.07 8.20 5.05
C GLY A 137 -18.32 7.36 4.85
N ALA A 138 -19.12 7.71 3.84
CA ALA A 138 -20.28 6.90 3.44
C ALA A 138 -19.88 5.65 2.62
N ALA A 139 -18.69 5.66 2.04
CA ALA A 139 -18.10 4.57 1.27
C ALA A 139 -16.61 4.43 1.62
N PRO A 140 -15.99 3.26 1.36
CA PRO A 140 -14.56 3.06 1.55
C PRO A 140 -13.73 4.10 0.78
N ASP A 141 -12.92 4.88 1.49
CA ASP A 141 -11.98 5.84 0.93
C ASP A 141 -10.70 5.86 1.77
N PHE A 142 -9.63 5.30 1.21
CA PHE A 142 -8.33 5.20 1.87
C PHE A 142 -7.46 6.46 1.75
N HIS A 143 -7.77 7.38 0.83
CA HIS A 143 -6.99 8.60 0.60
C HIS A 143 -7.36 9.69 1.61
N GLN A 144 -7.10 9.42 2.90
CA GLN A 144 -7.31 10.35 4.02
C GLN A 144 -6.01 10.55 4.82
N PRO A 145 -4.98 11.18 4.23
CA PRO A 145 -3.64 11.32 4.84
C PRO A 145 -3.63 12.06 6.19
N GLN A 146 -4.62 12.91 6.46
CA GLN A 146 -4.83 13.54 7.76
C GLN A 146 -5.20 12.58 8.89
N ARG A 147 -5.63 11.35 8.57
CA ARG A 147 -5.99 10.28 9.53
C ARG A 147 -4.87 9.26 9.73
N PHE A 148 -3.76 9.41 9.04
CA PHE A 148 -2.62 8.52 9.17
C PHE A 148 -1.93 8.77 10.51
N VAL A 149 -1.37 7.71 11.10
CA VAL A 149 -0.70 7.76 12.40
C VAL A 149 0.79 7.99 12.23
N ASP A 150 1.41 8.67 13.20
CA ASP A 150 2.85 8.92 13.17
C ASP A 150 3.65 7.61 13.04
N LEU A 151 4.53 7.56 12.05
CA LEU A 151 5.45 6.46 11.88
C LEU A 151 6.60 6.60 12.89
N ARG A 152 6.69 5.63 13.79
CA ARG A 152 7.83 5.47 14.70
C ARG A 152 8.65 4.28 14.22
N VAL A 153 9.71 4.56 13.45
CA VAL A 153 10.71 3.58 12.99
C VAL A 153 12.04 3.80 13.67
#